data_AF-A0A9E1UM08-F1
#
_entry.id   AF-A0A9E1UM08-F1
#
_cell.length_a   1.000
_cell.length_b   1.000
_cell.length_c   1.000
_cell.angle_alpha   90.00
_cell.angle_beta   90.00
_cell.angle_gamma   90.00
#
_symmetry.space_group_name_H-M   'P 1'
#
loop_
_entity.id
_entity.type
_entity.pdbx_description
1 polymer ?
#
loop_
_entity_poly.entity_id
_entity_poly.type
_entity_poly.pdbx_seq_one_letter_code
_entity_poly.pdbx_strand_id
1 'polypeptide(L)'
;MRTNVSDIYAVGDAIEVPDYLSGAASLVPLAGPANRQGRIAADTIFGRDSAYQRTLGTAICKVFGLAVGMTGMSEKAAAKQDVTVDKVYIHPNNHAGYYPGASPLHFKLIFSPEDGKVLGAQAVGVDGVDKRIDVIATAIRAGMTVYDLEHLELSYAPPFGSAKDPVNYAGFVAGNVLRGDCPHVHVADVLEPQPNRVLLDVRREAEVTLGTLPDAVHIPLHELRDRLGELAKEPEYIVYCKVGLRGYLAVKILLQTGYQAKNLDGGTCTYAMATGGNLAPIPSDQACGSSCCCANEEPTVSNESNACCDTPGLPPAVVMEIDARGLQCPGPIMQLKKAVDGMEDGQAVSIIASDPGFEADAPAWAQATGNTMVSLDNGKDGIRAVVAKGGAALPAVGGAGGANKMVNVVFSNDLDRAMASLIIANGAAAAGMEVTLFYTFWGLSLLRKPEAPPVTKNVIEKMFGMMLPKGSKGLTLSKMHMAGMGTMMMKHVMEQKNVTPFAELLKMAMAGGVKMVACTMTMDIMGLKQEELLDGVELGGVAAYVNELSQSNAGLFI
;
A
#
# COMPACT_ATOMS: atom_id res chain seq x y z
N MET A 1 21.91 -15.51 -41.90
CA MET A 1 21.17 -16.76 -41.59
C MET A 1 21.53 -17.93 -42.51
N ARG A 2 22.63 -17.89 -43.27
CA ARG A 2 23.08 -19.00 -44.11
C ARG A 2 23.84 -20.02 -43.25
N THR A 3 23.69 -21.30 -43.57
CA THR A 3 24.51 -22.37 -42.98
C THR A 3 25.85 -22.51 -43.69
N ASN A 4 26.64 -23.52 -43.32
CA ASN A 4 27.85 -23.91 -44.05
C ASN A 4 27.54 -24.60 -45.40
N VAL A 5 26.28 -24.99 -45.67
CA VAL A 5 25.84 -25.55 -46.95
C VAL A 5 25.17 -24.46 -47.78
N SER A 6 25.58 -24.34 -49.05
CA SER A 6 24.95 -23.38 -49.97
C SER A 6 23.46 -23.64 -50.09
N ASP A 7 22.67 -22.56 -50.22
CA ASP A 7 21.20 -22.59 -50.40
C ASP A 7 20.39 -23.12 -49.20
N ILE A 8 21.04 -23.56 -48.11
CA ILE A 8 20.38 -23.95 -46.87
C ILE A 8 20.48 -22.84 -45.82
N TYR A 9 19.33 -22.42 -45.31
CA TYR A 9 19.18 -21.41 -44.26
C TYR A 9 18.59 -22.04 -43.01
N ALA A 10 19.00 -21.53 -41.84
CA ALA A 10 18.47 -21.98 -40.56
C ALA A 10 18.14 -20.77 -39.68
N VAL A 11 17.03 -20.87 -38.94
CA VAL A 11 16.47 -19.81 -38.08
C VAL A 11 15.79 -20.43 -36.86
N GLY A 12 15.47 -19.61 -35.86
CA GLY A 12 14.71 -20.00 -34.69
C GLY A 12 15.53 -20.76 -33.65
N ASP A 13 14.85 -21.59 -32.87
CA ASP A 13 15.41 -22.20 -31.66
C ASP A 13 16.54 -23.21 -31.94
N ALA A 14 16.65 -23.67 -33.19
CA ALA A 14 17.64 -24.65 -33.61
C ALA A 14 19.04 -24.07 -33.87
N ILE A 15 19.18 -22.74 -33.88
CA ILE A 15 20.46 -22.09 -34.24
C ILE A 15 21.13 -21.42 -33.04
N GLU A 16 22.46 -21.38 -33.11
CA GLU A 16 23.25 -20.50 -32.26
C GLU A 16 23.09 -19.04 -32.71
N VAL A 17 22.99 -18.14 -31.74
CA VAL A 17 22.92 -16.70 -31.96
C VAL A 17 23.98 -15.97 -31.14
N PRO A 18 24.61 -14.92 -31.67
CA PRO A 18 25.50 -14.09 -30.87
C PRO A 18 24.69 -13.32 -29.83
N ASP A 19 25.12 -13.38 -28.58
CA ASP A 19 24.63 -12.53 -27.49
C ASP A 19 24.89 -11.05 -27.81
N TYR A 20 23.93 -10.18 -27.47
CA TYR A 20 24.00 -8.76 -27.84
C TYR A 20 25.24 -8.05 -27.30
N LEU A 21 25.59 -8.30 -26.04
CA LEU A 21 26.59 -7.54 -25.31
C LEU A 21 27.99 -8.13 -25.52
N SER A 22 28.14 -9.42 -25.26
CA SER A 22 29.43 -10.13 -25.36
C SER A 22 29.79 -10.54 -26.79
N GLY A 23 28.79 -10.68 -27.67
CA GLY A 23 28.98 -11.28 -28.99
C GLY A 23 29.23 -12.79 -28.96
N ALA A 24 29.28 -13.41 -27.78
CA ALA A 24 29.53 -14.82 -27.62
C ALA A 24 28.37 -15.67 -28.16
N ALA A 25 28.72 -16.87 -28.63
CA ALA A 25 27.81 -17.96 -28.96
C ALA A 25 26.78 -18.21 -27.83
N SER A 26 25.49 -18.17 -28.14
CA SER A 26 24.42 -18.40 -27.17
C SER A 26 23.19 -19.08 -27.78
N LEU A 27 22.39 -19.73 -26.92
CA LEU A 27 21.10 -20.31 -27.27
C LEU A 27 19.99 -19.50 -26.58
N VAL A 28 19.15 -18.86 -27.39
CA VAL A 28 18.04 -18.03 -26.90
C VAL A 28 16.76 -18.42 -27.64
N PRO A 29 16.08 -19.50 -27.21
CA PRO A 29 14.89 -20.02 -27.88
C PRO A 29 13.66 -19.17 -27.55
N LEU A 30 13.47 -18.09 -28.30
CA LEU A 30 12.39 -17.12 -28.12
C LEU A 30 11.72 -16.80 -29.45
N ALA A 31 10.39 -16.68 -29.42
CA ALA A 31 9.58 -16.45 -30.62
C ALA A 31 9.89 -15.12 -31.34
N GLY A 32 10.20 -14.05 -30.60
CA GLY A 32 10.52 -12.74 -31.18
C GLY A 32 11.78 -12.77 -32.07
N PRO A 33 12.93 -13.27 -31.58
CA PRO A 33 14.08 -13.60 -32.42
C PRO A 33 13.75 -14.50 -33.61
N ALA A 34 13.06 -15.62 -33.40
CA ALA A 34 12.75 -16.60 -34.46
C ALA A 34 11.96 -15.97 -35.63
N ASN A 35 10.93 -15.17 -35.34
CA ASN A 35 10.13 -14.48 -36.35
C ASN A 35 10.96 -13.46 -37.15
N ARG A 36 11.79 -12.65 -36.46
CA ARG A 36 12.67 -11.67 -37.12
C ARG A 36 13.74 -12.33 -37.98
N GLN A 37 14.30 -13.44 -37.51
CA GLN A 37 15.26 -14.23 -38.26
C GLN A 37 14.64 -14.82 -39.53
N GLY A 38 13.41 -15.35 -39.46
CA GLY A 38 12.68 -15.83 -40.63
C GLY A 38 12.48 -14.74 -41.69
N ARG A 39 12.08 -13.54 -41.26
CA ARG A 39 12.00 -12.37 -42.14
C ARG A 39 13.34 -12.05 -42.83
N ILE A 40 14.42 -12.02 -42.05
CA ILE A 40 15.77 -11.72 -42.57
C ILE A 40 16.26 -12.81 -43.52
N ALA A 41 15.96 -14.09 -43.23
CA ALA A 41 16.29 -15.20 -44.12
C ALA A 41 15.58 -15.04 -45.47
N ALA A 42 14.29 -14.68 -45.48
CA ALA A 42 13.55 -14.39 -46.71
C ALA A 42 14.19 -13.24 -47.50
N ASP A 43 14.51 -12.11 -46.84
CA ASP A 43 15.22 -10.99 -47.49
C ASP A 43 16.56 -11.45 -48.11
N THR A 44 17.34 -12.26 -47.37
CA THR A 44 18.63 -12.78 -47.83
C THR A 44 18.49 -13.71 -49.04
N ILE A 45 17.43 -14.53 -49.07
CA ILE A 45 17.11 -15.44 -50.20
C ILE A 45 16.85 -14.62 -51.47
N PHE A 46 16.16 -13.49 -51.36
CA PHE A 46 15.87 -12.59 -52.48
C PHE A 46 16.95 -11.54 -52.76
N GLY A 47 18.16 -11.73 -52.21
CA GLY A 47 19.31 -10.86 -52.49
C GLY A 47 19.20 -9.44 -51.92
N ARG A 48 18.33 -9.22 -50.93
CA ARG A 48 18.25 -7.94 -50.21
C ARG A 48 19.34 -7.85 -49.16
N ASP A 49 19.83 -6.64 -48.94
CA ASP A 49 20.78 -6.35 -47.87
C ASP A 49 20.06 -6.33 -46.51
N SER A 50 20.10 -7.47 -45.81
CA SER A 50 19.43 -7.69 -44.54
C SER A 50 20.27 -8.62 -43.68
N ALA A 51 20.64 -8.16 -42.48
CA ALA A 51 21.48 -8.90 -41.55
C ALA A 51 20.84 -8.99 -40.17
N TYR A 52 20.88 -10.19 -39.58
CA TYR A 52 20.56 -10.35 -38.18
C TYR A 52 21.72 -9.80 -37.37
N GLN A 53 21.39 -8.92 -36.42
CA GLN A 53 22.38 -8.30 -35.56
C GLN A 53 22.79 -9.30 -34.47
N ARG A 54 22.18 -9.18 -33.28
CA ARG A 54 22.46 -10.03 -32.13
C ARG A 54 21.19 -10.17 -31.28
N THR A 55 21.20 -11.11 -30.34
CA THR A 55 20.04 -11.40 -29.49
C THR A 55 20.24 -10.86 -28.09
N LEU A 56 19.30 -10.05 -27.59
CA LEU A 56 19.38 -9.44 -26.25
C LEU A 56 18.81 -10.34 -25.14
N GLY A 57 17.98 -11.33 -25.47
CA GLY A 57 17.37 -12.22 -24.48
C GLY A 57 16.26 -11.57 -23.65
N THR A 58 15.57 -10.55 -24.19
CA THR A 58 14.39 -9.95 -23.56
C THR A 58 13.28 -11.01 -23.39
N ALA A 59 12.87 -11.25 -22.15
CA ALA A 59 11.90 -12.27 -21.80
C ALA A 59 11.01 -11.79 -20.64
N ILE A 60 9.78 -12.31 -20.59
CA ILE A 60 8.83 -12.04 -19.52
C ILE A 60 7.98 -13.28 -19.27
N CYS A 61 7.67 -13.53 -18.00
CA CYS A 61 6.84 -14.65 -17.55
C CYS A 61 5.79 -14.17 -16.55
N LYS A 62 4.56 -14.66 -16.69
CA LYS A 62 3.50 -14.48 -15.69
C LYS A 62 3.60 -15.57 -14.64
N VAL A 63 3.71 -15.18 -13.38
CA VAL A 63 3.81 -16.07 -12.22
C VAL A 63 2.71 -15.68 -11.24
N PHE A 64 1.58 -16.41 -11.28
CA PHE A 64 0.36 -16.04 -10.54
C PHE A 64 -0.08 -14.60 -10.85
N GLY A 65 -0.18 -13.74 -9.84
CA GLY A 65 -0.51 -12.31 -9.97
C GLY A 65 0.68 -11.41 -10.33
N LEU A 66 1.89 -11.97 -10.49
CA LEU A 66 3.10 -11.21 -10.80
C LEU A 66 3.53 -11.40 -12.26
N ALA A 67 4.19 -10.39 -12.78
CA ALA A 67 5.05 -10.49 -13.95
C ALA A 67 6.52 -10.46 -13.51
N VAL A 68 7.34 -11.30 -14.12
CA VAL A 68 8.79 -11.37 -13.94
C VAL A 68 9.43 -11.18 -15.30
N GLY A 69 10.13 -10.07 -15.48
CA GLY A 69 10.74 -9.69 -16.75
C GLY A 69 12.24 -9.47 -16.64
N MET A 70 12.95 -9.73 -17.73
CA MET A 70 14.38 -9.48 -17.85
C MET A 70 14.79 -9.10 -19.26
N THR A 71 15.91 -8.38 -19.38
CA THR A 71 16.56 -8.11 -20.67
C THR A 71 18.06 -7.94 -20.47
N GLY A 72 18.86 -8.37 -21.44
CA GLY A 72 20.31 -8.27 -21.38
C GLY A 72 20.95 -9.21 -20.34
N MET A 73 22.05 -8.76 -19.75
CA MET A 73 22.91 -9.57 -18.91
C MET A 73 22.36 -9.68 -17.48
N SER A 74 22.49 -10.86 -16.87
CA SER A 74 22.34 -11.05 -15.42
C SER A 74 23.72 -11.06 -14.74
N GLU A 75 23.78 -10.85 -13.43
CA GLU A 75 25.06 -10.95 -12.69
C GLU A 75 25.76 -12.31 -12.88
N LYS A 76 24.99 -13.41 -12.92
CA LYS A 76 25.53 -14.76 -13.17
C LYS A 76 26.12 -14.88 -14.57
N ALA A 77 25.48 -14.27 -15.56
CA ALA A 77 25.97 -14.25 -16.93
C ALA A 77 27.24 -13.39 -17.06
N ALA A 78 27.26 -12.23 -16.40
CA ALA A 78 28.41 -11.33 -16.33
C ALA A 78 29.64 -12.04 -15.73
N ALA A 79 29.46 -12.68 -14.57
CA ALA A 79 30.52 -13.44 -13.92
C ALA A 79 31.05 -14.60 -14.79
N LYS A 80 30.17 -15.32 -15.50
CA LYS A 80 30.58 -16.40 -16.41
C LYS A 80 31.38 -15.89 -17.62
N GLN A 81 31.16 -14.64 -18.02
CA GLN A 81 31.79 -14.01 -19.17
C GLN A 81 32.96 -13.08 -18.79
N ASP A 82 33.35 -13.06 -17.51
CA ASP A 82 34.41 -12.19 -16.98
C ASP A 82 34.17 -10.70 -17.27
N VAL A 83 32.89 -10.29 -17.20
CA VAL A 83 32.46 -8.89 -17.37
C VAL A 83 32.23 -8.28 -16.01
N THR A 84 33.00 -7.24 -15.68
CA THR A 84 32.80 -6.44 -14.47
C THR A 84 31.52 -5.61 -14.59
N VAL A 85 30.62 -5.74 -13.61
CA VAL A 85 29.36 -5.02 -13.56
C VAL A 85 29.09 -4.48 -12.16
N ASP A 86 28.33 -3.39 -12.09
CA ASP A 86 27.66 -2.96 -10.87
C ASP A 86 26.14 -2.97 -11.10
N LYS A 87 25.36 -2.78 -10.04
CA LYS A 87 23.91 -2.88 -10.06
C LYS A 87 23.27 -1.91 -9.09
N VAL A 88 22.01 -1.56 -9.36
CA VAL A 88 21.16 -0.84 -8.40
C VAL A 88 19.79 -1.49 -8.27
N TYR A 89 19.22 -1.45 -7.08
CA TYR A 89 17.87 -1.92 -6.75
C TYR A 89 16.98 -0.74 -6.34
N ILE A 90 15.84 -0.60 -7.00
CA ILE A 90 14.82 0.37 -6.63
C ILE A 90 13.45 -0.30 -6.47
N HIS A 91 12.62 0.28 -5.61
CA HIS A 91 11.26 -0.20 -5.33
C HIS A 91 10.20 0.90 -5.48
N PRO A 92 10.08 1.52 -6.66
CA PRO A 92 9.03 2.51 -6.93
C PRO A 92 7.67 1.83 -7.15
N ASN A 93 6.61 2.63 -7.23
CA ASN A 93 5.32 2.16 -7.74
C ASN A 93 5.31 2.12 -9.28
N ASN A 94 4.42 1.31 -9.85
CA ASN A 94 4.15 1.26 -11.30
C ASN A 94 3.65 2.61 -11.86
N HIS A 95 2.90 3.40 -11.09
CA HIS A 95 2.47 4.75 -11.41
C HIS A 95 2.31 5.63 -10.14
N ALA A 96 1.76 6.83 -10.28
CA ALA A 96 1.61 7.78 -9.19
C ALA A 96 0.85 7.17 -8.00
N GLY A 97 1.46 7.20 -6.81
CA GLY A 97 0.92 6.52 -5.62
C GLY A 97 -0.38 7.09 -5.05
N TYR A 98 -0.74 8.32 -5.41
CA TYR A 98 -2.03 8.92 -5.04
C TYR A 98 -3.16 8.51 -5.99
N TYR A 99 -2.85 7.87 -7.12
CA TYR A 99 -3.84 7.38 -8.06
C TYR A 99 -4.17 5.91 -7.75
N PRO A 100 -5.44 5.48 -7.78
CA PRO A 100 -5.83 4.11 -7.44
C PRO A 100 -5.14 3.05 -8.32
N GLY A 101 -4.84 1.89 -7.74
CA GLY A 101 -4.20 0.77 -8.44
C GLY A 101 -2.66 0.83 -8.49
N ALA A 102 -2.05 1.78 -7.78
CA ALA A 102 -0.60 1.88 -7.69
C ALA A 102 -0.03 0.68 -6.92
N SER A 103 0.78 -0.15 -7.59
CA SER A 103 1.40 -1.33 -7.02
C SER A 103 2.93 -1.21 -7.00
N PRO A 104 3.62 -1.76 -6.00
CA PRO A 104 5.08 -1.82 -5.99
C PRO A 104 5.66 -2.55 -7.20
N LEU A 105 6.79 -2.03 -7.69
CA LEU A 105 7.63 -2.62 -8.73
C LEU A 105 9.04 -2.78 -8.16
N HIS A 106 9.57 -4.00 -8.16
CA HIS A 106 10.95 -4.28 -7.77
C HIS A 106 11.81 -4.31 -9.03
N PHE A 107 12.75 -3.39 -9.15
CA PHE A 107 13.50 -3.17 -10.37
C PHE A 107 14.99 -3.17 -10.06
N LYS A 108 15.73 -3.95 -10.85
CA LYS A 108 17.18 -4.07 -10.80
C LYS A 108 17.77 -3.62 -12.13
N LEU A 109 18.69 -2.68 -12.10
CA LEU A 109 19.49 -2.27 -13.24
C LEU A 109 20.91 -2.81 -13.09
N ILE A 110 21.50 -3.31 -14.17
CA ILE A 110 22.89 -3.79 -14.24
C ILE A 110 23.61 -2.94 -15.29
N PHE A 111 24.75 -2.38 -14.91
CA PHE A 111 25.50 -1.44 -15.73
C PHE A 111 27.02 -1.62 -15.55
N SER A 112 27.78 -1.10 -16.50
CA SER A 112 29.24 -1.08 -16.43
C SER A 112 29.70 0.02 -15.47
N PRO A 113 30.56 -0.28 -14.48
CA PRO A 113 31.09 0.72 -13.57
C PRO A 113 32.12 1.67 -14.21
N GLU A 114 32.67 1.30 -15.38
CA GLU A 114 33.69 2.09 -16.07
C GLU A 114 33.10 3.25 -16.85
N ASP A 115 32.04 2.99 -17.63
CA ASP A 115 31.47 3.93 -18.61
C ASP A 115 29.96 4.15 -18.41
N GLY A 116 29.33 3.47 -17.44
CA GLY A 116 27.90 3.58 -17.17
C GLY A 116 27.01 2.94 -18.22
N LYS A 117 27.55 2.15 -19.15
CA LYS A 117 26.75 1.48 -20.18
C LYS A 117 25.71 0.55 -19.55
N VAL A 118 24.46 0.61 -20.02
CA VAL A 118 23.40 -0.27 -19.53
C VAL A 118 23.60 -1.67 -20.11
N LEU A 119 23.70 -2.67 -19.24
CA LEU A 119 24.01 -4.06 -19.62
C LEU A 119 22.82 -4.99 -19.39
N GLY A 120 21.93 -4.68 -18.46
CA GLY A 120 20.75 -5.51 -18.23
C GLY A 120 19.78 -4.90 -17.26
N ALA A 121 18.57 -5.45 -17.23
CA ALA A 121 17.61 -5.14 -16.20
C ALA A 121 16.72 -6.34 -15.89
N GLN A 122 16.21 -6.35 -14.66
CA GLN A 122 15.25 -7.33 -14.17
C GLN A 122 14.15 -6.57 -13.42
N ALA A 123 12.90 -6.99 -13.58
CA ALA A 123 11.77 -6.34 -12.94
C ALA A 123 10.73 -7.39 -12.50
N VAL A 124 10.17 -7.19 -11.31
CA VAL A 124 9.11 -8.01 -10.74
C VAL A 124 8.04 -7.11 -10.14
N GLY A 125 6.77 -7.39 -10.42
CA GLY A 125 5.66 -6.61 -9.89
C GLY A 125 4.31 -7.10 -10.41
N VAL A 126 3.23 -6.53 -9.88
CA VAL A 126 1.86 -6.85 -10.31
C VAL A 126 1.55 -6.21 -11.67
N ASP A 127 2.06 -5.00 -11.90
CA ASP A 127 1.79 -4.23 -13.11
C ASP A 127 2.98 -3.37 -13.56
N GLY A 128 3.02 -3.04 -14.86
CA GLY A 128 4.02 -2.16 -15.47
C GLY A 128 5.43 -2.73 -15.62
N VAL A 129 5.63 -4.03 -15.40
CA VAL A 129 6.92 -4.74 -15.57
C VAL A 129 7.37 -4.75 -17.03
N ASP A 130 6.47 -5.18 -17.92
CA ASP A 130 6.65 -5.22 -19.37
C ASP A 130 7.16 -3.88 -19.92
N LYS A 131 6.49 -2.78 -19.57
CA LYS A 131 6.86 -1.43 -20.02
C LYS A 131 8.29 -1.07 -19.63
N ARG A 132 8.73 -1.38 -18.41
CA ARG A 132 10.09 -1.02 -17.95
C ARG A 132 11.13 -1.89 -18.65
N ILE A 133 10.84 -3.16 -18.83
CA ILE A 133 11.74 -4.07 -19.56
C ILE A 133 11.86 -3.65 -21.03
N ASP A 134 10.78 -3.25 -21.69
CA ASP A 134 10.80 -2.80 -23.08
C ASP A 134 11.58 -1.48 -23.26
N VAL A 135 11.42 -0.52 -22.35
CA VAL A 135 12.20 0.72 -22.36
C VAL A 135 13.69 0.43 -22.19
N ILE A 136 14.07 -0.43 -21.23
CA ILE A 136 15.49 -0.77 -21.04
C ILE A 136 16.02 -1.62 -22.21
N ALA A 137 15.24 -2.54 -22.75
CA ALA A 137 15.63 -3.31 -23.92
C ALA A 137 15.94 -2.38 -25.10
N THR A 138 15.12 -1.35 -25.29
CA THR A 138 15.34 -0.29 -26.28
C THR A 138 16.61 0.51 -25.97
N ALA A 139 16.80 0.92 -24.72
CA ALA A 139 17.98 1.67 -24.29
C ALA A 139 19.30 0.90 -24.50
N ILE A 140 19.33 -0.39 -24.15
CA ILE A 140 20.50 -1.25 -24.40
C ILE A 140 20.76 -1.36 -25.90
N ARG A 141 19.71 -1.54 -26.72
CA ARG A 141 19.86 -1.60 -28.17
C ARG A 141 20.35 -0.28 -28.78
N ALA A 142 20.01 0.85 -28.18
CA ALA A 142 20.49 2.18 -28.57
C ALA A 142 21.89 2.49 -28.03
N GLY A 143 22.49 1.62 -27.22
CA GLY A 143 23.82 1.84 -26.62
C GLY A 143 23.83 2.90 -25.52
N MET A 144 22.68 3.14 -24.88
CA MET A 144 22.53 4.15 -23.84
C MET A 144 23.28 3.78 -22.55
N THR A 145 23.67 4.82 -21.83
CA THR A 145 24.26 4.77 -20.49
C THR A 145 23.21 5.07 -19.41
N VAL A 146 23.55 4.84 -18.15
CA VAL A 146 22.70 5.22 -17.00
C VAL A 146 22.41 6.72 -16.97
N TYR A 147 23.31 7.55 -17.49
CA TYR A 147 23.12 9.00 -17.59
C TYR A 147 22.05 9.36 -18.61
N ASP A 148 21.97 8.63 -19.73
CA ASP A 148 20.91 8.86 -20.70
C ASP A 148 19.54 8.48 -20.14
N LEU A 149 19.46 7.49 -19.24
CA LEU A 149 18.21 7.13 -18.56
C LEU A 149 17.67 8.27 -17.67
N GLU A 150 18.54 9.13 -17.13
CA GLU A 150 18.16 10.33 -16.38
C GLU A 150 17.34 11.31 -17.25
N HIS A 151 17.59 11.30 -18.55
CA HIS A 151 17.05 12.26 -19.52
C HIS A 151 15.87 11.71 -20.34
N LEU A 152 15.51 10.44 -20.19
CA LEU A 152 14.37 9.86 -20.90
C LEU A 152 13.06 10.57 -20.55
N GLU A 153 12.44 11.19 -21.55
CA GLU A 153 11.10 11.78 -21.46
C GLU A 153 10.05 10.71 -21.76
N LEU A 154 9.48 10.12 -20.70
CA LEU A 154 8.48 9.06 -20.79
C LEU A 154 7.07 9.62 -20.55
N SER A 155 6.06 8.97 -21.13
CA SER A 155 4.67 9.40 -21.01
C SER A 155 4.20 9.39 -19.55
N TYR A 156 3.71 10.54 -19.08
CA TYR A 156 3.19 10.69 -17.73
C TYR A 156 1.76 11.24 -17.73
N ALA A 157 0.88 10.46 -17.11
CA ALA A 157 -0.31 10.92 -16.41
C ALA A 157 -0.50 9.99 -15.20
N PRO A 158 -1.23 10.41 -14.14
CA PRO A 158 -1.34 9.64 -12.89
C PRO A 158 -1.70 8.14 -13.05
N PRO A 159 -2.58 7.73 -13.99
CA PRO A 159 -2.92 6.32 -14.19
C PRO A 159 -1.81 5.46 -14.81
N PHE A 160 -0.83 6.08 -15.49
CA PHE A 160 0.11 5.37 -16.36
C PHE A 160 1.56 5.45 -15.87
N GLY A 161 1.90 6.45 -15.07
CA GLY A 161 3.27 6.64 -14.62
C GLY A 161 3.37 7.65 -13.48
N SER A 162 4.60 8.04 -13.20
CA SER A 162 4.96 9.08 -12.24
C SER A 162 5.74 10.17 -12.96
N ALA A 163 5.82 11.36 -12.38
CA ALA A 163 6.59 12.47 -12.96
C ALA A 163 8.07 12.10 -13.22
N LYS A 164 8.60 11.15 -12.45
CA LYS A 164 9.86 10.45 -12.72
C LYS A 164 9.53 8.97 -12.78
N ASP A 165 9.73 8.34 -13.93
CA ASP A 165 9.47 6.92 -14.10
C ASP A 165 10.50 6.10 -13.29
N PRO A 166 10.17 4.87 -12.85
CA PRO A 166 11.14 3.87 -12.42
C PRO A 166 12.43 3.82 -13.26
N VAL A 167 12.35 3.96 -14.60
CA VAL A 167 13.55 4.01 -15.45
C VAL A 167 14.42 5.23 -15.13
N ASN A 168 13.83 6.42 -14.97
CA ASN A 168 14.58 7.61 -14.59
C ASN A 168 15.18 7.46 -13.19
N TYR A 169 14.43 6.90 -12.23
CA TYR A 169 14.93 6.63 -10.89
C TYR A 169 16.14 5.70 -10.90
N ALA A 170 16.10 4.63 -11.70
CA ALA A 170 17.25 3.73 -11.84
C ALA A 170 18.46 4.44 -12.42
N GLY A 171 18.24 5.31 -13.43
CA GLY A 171 19.27 6.21 -13.98
C GLY A 171 19.88 7.11 -12.91
N PHE A 172 19.07 7.84 -12.13
CA PHE A 172 19.56 8.73 -11.08
C PHE A 172 20.35 7.99 -10.00
N VAL A 173 19.87 6.83 -9.54
CA VAL A 173 20.56 6.06 -8.49
C VAL A 173 21.90 5.54 -9.01
N ALA A 174 21.93 4.92 -10.20
CA ALA A 174 23.17 4.45 -10.80
C ALA A 174 24.14 5.61 -11.14
N GLY A 175 23.65 6.71 -11.68
CA GLY A 175 24.44 7.90 -11.96
C GLY A 175 25.05 8.52 -10.70
N ASN A 176 24.32 8.51 -9.58
CA ASN A 176 24.85 8.95 -8.29
C ASN A 176 25.95 8.03 -7.75
N VAL A 177 25.85 6.72 -7.97
CA VAL A 177 26.91 5.76 -7.61
C VAL A 177 28.17 6.06 -8.43
N LEU A 178 28.04 6.17 -9.75
CA LEU A 178 29.18 6.42 -10.64
C LEU A 178 29.83 7.80 -10.43
N ARG A 179 29.05 8.82 -10.08
CA ARG A 179 29.55 10.15 -9.72
C ARG A 179 30.17 10.19 -8.31
N GLY A 180 30.10 9.10 -7.53
CA GLY A 180 30.56 9.06 -6.14
C GLY A 180 29.67 9.85 -5.17
N ASP A 181 28.52 10.31 -5.63
CA ASP A 181 27.56 11.10 -4.84
C ASP A 181 26.86 10.28 -3.76
N CYS A 182 26.69 8.98 -4.02
CA CYS A 182 26.17 8.01 -3.07
C CYS A 182 26.89 6.67 -3.27
N PRO A 183 28.01 6.46 -2.58
CA PRO A 183 28.63 5.14 -2.47
C PRO A 183 27.62 4.13 -1.91
N HIS A 184 27.64 2.91 -2.42
CA HIS A 184 26.70 1.86 -2.00
C HIS A 184 27.40 0.55 -1.63
N VAL A 185 26.64 -0.32 -0.96
CA VAL A 185 26.95 -1.72 -0.72
C VAL A 185 25.71 -2.56 -1.02
N HIS A 186 25.93 -3.85 -1.27
CA HIS A 186 24.88 -4.80 -1.59
C HIS A 186 24.55 -5.69 -0.39
N VAL A 187 23.41 -6.38 -0.45
CA VAL A 187 22.98 -7.29 0.62
C VAL A 187 24.06 -8.31 0.98
N ALA A 188 24.78 -8.85 -0.02
CA ALA A 188 25.87 -9.80 0.21
C ALA A 188 27.00 -9.26 1.10
N ASP A 189 27.23 -7.95 1.09
CA ASP A 189 28.30 -7.30 1.87
C ASP A 189 27.96 -7.12 3.35
N VAL A 190 26.69 -7.33 3.73
CA VAL A 190 26.16 -7.11 5.08
C VAL A 190 25.56 -8.37 5.71
N LEU A 191 25.66 -9.52 5.05
CA LEU A 191 25.22 -10.80 5.63
C LEU A 191 26.12 -11.24 6.79
N GLU A 192 27.40 -10.88 6.74
CA GLU A 192 28.38 -11.18 7.77
C GLU A 192 28.88 -9.87 8.39
N PRO A 193 28.95 -9.76 9.73
CA PRO A 193 29.53 -8.60 10.40
C PRO A 193 30.99 -8.40 9.97
N GLN A 194 31.35 -7.16 9.64
CA GLN A 194 32.72 -6.79 9.32
C GLN A 194 33.30 -5.87 10.39
N PRO A 195 34.59 -6.01 10.73
CA PRO A 195 35.25 -5.11 11.67
C PRO A 195 35.23 -3.67 11.13
N ASN A 196 35.05 -2.70 12.02
CA ASN A 196 35.00 -1.27 11.70
C ASN A 196 33.84 -0.83 10.76
N ARG A 197 32.77 -1.64 10.66
CA ARG A 197 31.52 -1.24 10.00
C ARG A 197 30.37 -1.19 11.01
N VAL A 198 29.52 -0.16 10.88
CA VAL A 198 28.32 0.00 11.73
C VAL A 198 27.10 0.09 10.83
N LEU A 199 26.12 -0.79 11.06
CA LEU A 199 24.83 -0.69 10.40
C LEU A 199 24.02 0.43 11.05
N LEU A 200 23.49 1.35 10.23
CA LEU A 200 22.68 2.48 10.68
C LEU A 200 21.29 2.43 10.05
N ASP A 201 20.29 2.09 10.84
CA ASP A 201 18.89 2.14 10.44
C ASP A 201 18.34 3.56 10.60
N VAL A 202 17.89 4.15 9.49
CA VAL A 202 17.29 5.50 9.49
C VAL A 202 15.78 5.51 9.28
N ARG A 203 15.13 4.35 9.44
CA ARG A 203 13.66 4.22 9.41
C ARG A 203 13.01 4.84 10.64
N ARG A 204 11.68 4.98 10.63
CA ARG A 204 10.91 5.42 11.80
C ARG A 204 10.81 4.29 12.81
N GLU A 205 10.66 4.61 14.10
CA GLU A 205 10.52 3.62 15.19
C GLU A 205 9.49 2.53 14.88
N ALA A 206 8.30 2.91 14.40
CA ALA A 206 7.23 1.97 14.05
C ALA A 206 7.59 0.98 12.92
N GLU A 207 8.60 1.27 12.10
CA GLU A 207 9.10 0.33 11.09
C GLU A 207 10.15 -0.61 11.67
N VAL A 208 10.90 -0.17 12.68
CA VAL A 208 11.96 -0.95 13.33
C VAL A 208 11.37 -1.95 14.31
N THR A 209 10.25 -1.62 14.96
CA THR A 209 9.49 -2.56 15.81
C THR A 209 8.99 -3.79 15.05
N LEU A 210 8.83 -3.69 13.72
CA LEU A 210 8.48 -4.82 12.85
C LEU A 210 9.68 -5.70 12.45
N GLY A 211 10.89 -5.31 12.83
CA GLY A 211 12.12 -6.03 12.54
C GLY A 211 13.20 -5.14 11.91
N THR A 212 14.45 -5.45 12.24
CA THR A 212 15.64 -4.70 11.83
C THR A 212 16.79 -5.63 11.41
N LEU A 213 17.85 -5.09 10.82
CA LEU A 213 19.07 -5.87 10.59
C LEU A 213 19.78 -6.08 11.95
N PRO A 214 20.36 -7.27 12.19
CA PRO A 214 21.12 -7.53 13.40
C PRO A 214 22.20 -6.46 13.65
N ASP A 215 22.39 -6.09 14.92
CA ASP A 215 23.42 -5.14 15.37
C ASP A 215 23.32 -3.72 14.78
N ALA A 216 22.17 -3.35 14.20
CA ALA A 216 21.96 -2.03 13.67
C ALA A 216 21.71 -0.98 14.77
N VAL A 217 22.47 0.11 14.71
CA VAL A 217 22.18 1.34 15.46
C VAL A 217 21.00 2.03 14.79
N HIS A 218 20.03 2.51 15.58
CA HIS A 218 18.83 3.18 15.05
C HIS A 218 18.85 4.67 15.35
N ILE A 219 18.85 5.49 14.29
CA ILE A 219 18.65 6.94 14.38
C ILE A 219 17.73 7.36 13.22
N PRO A 220 16.45 7.66 13.47
CA PRO A 220 15.52 8.08 12.41
C PRO A 220 16.05 9.24 11.57
N LEU A 221 15.86 9.19 10.23
CA LEU A 221 16.39 10.19 9.31
C LEU A 221 16.11 11.65 9.72
N HIS A 222 14.90 11.92 10.24
CA HIS A 222 14.48 13.25 10.64
C HIS A 222 15.20 13.81 11.88
N GLU A 223 15.78 12.94 12.72
CA GLU A 223 16.56 13.32 13.91
C GLU A 223 18.07 13.24 13.66
N LEU A 224 18.49 12.55 12.59
CA LEU A 224 19.89 12.23 12.32
C LEU A 224 20.81 13.45 12.38
N ARG A 225 20.38 14.60 11.85
CA ARG A 225 21.19 15.82 11.82
C ARG A 225 21.47 16.38 13.23
N ASP A 226 20.49 16.31 14.12
CA ASP A 226 20.60 16.80 15.50
C ASP A 226 21.35 15.81 16.39
N ARG A 227 21.31 14.52 16.04
CA ARG A 227 21.91 13.39 16.77
C ARG A 227 23.25 12.92 16.22
N LEU A 228 23.88 13.67 15.30
CA LEU A 228 25.19 13.31 14.74
C LEU A 228 26.26 13.12 15.81
N GLY A 229 26.18 13.84 16.93
CA GLY A 229 27.12 13.73 18.05
C GLY A 229 27.13 12.36 18.75
N GLU A 230 26.10 11.52 18.53
CA GLU A 230 26.04 10.15 19.06
C GLU A 230 26.89 9.17 18.22
N LEU A 231 27.25 9.55 17.00
CA LEU A 231 28.00 8.71 16.06
C LEU A 231 29.50 8.99 16.13
N ALA A 232 30.29 7.94 16.37
CA ALA A 232 31.74 7.98 16.26
C ALA A 232 32.19 8.23 14.81
N LYS A 233 33.30 8.94 14.58
CA LYS A 233 33.78 9.26 13.21
C LYS A 233 34.64 8.18 12.55
N GLU A 234 35.18 7.26 13.34
CA GLU A 234 36.14 6.25 12.89
C GLU A 234 35.54 5.12 12.02
N PRO A 235 34.36 4.55 12.33
CA PRO A 235 33.81 3.44 11.54
C PRO A 235 33.20 3.88 10.21
N GLU A 236 33.10 2.94 9.28
CA GLU A 236 32.31 3.09 8.05
C GLU A 236 30.84 2.76 8.34
N TYR A 237 29.94 3.71 8.11
CA TYR A 237 28.51 3.53 8.31
C TYR A 237 27.84 2.91 7.08
N ILE A 238 27.19 1.77 7.28
CA ILE A 238 26.31 1.17 6.28
C ILE A 238 24.87 1.57 6.60
N VAL A 239 24.40 2.57 5.89
CA VAL A 239 23.13 3.22 6.15
C VAL A 239 22.04 2.54 5.35
N TYR A 240 20.90 2.27 5.97
CA TYR A 240 19.78 1.68 5.25
C TYR A 240 18.44 2.23 5.72
N CYS A 241 17.45 2.06 4.86
CA CYS A 241 16.05 2.31 5.19
C CYS A 241 15.18 1.21 4.56
N LYS A 242 13.87 1.43 4.41
CA LYS A 242 12.98 0.45 3.78
C LYS A 242 13.37 0.09 2.34
N VAL A 243 13.69 1.10 1.50
CA VAL A 243 13.85 0.94 0.05
C VAL A 243 15.09 1.65 -0.53
N GLY A 244 16.04 2.04 0.32
CA GLY A 244 17.25 2.79 -0.08
C GLY A 244 17.11 4.32 -0.21
N LEU A 245 15.90 4.88 -0.42
CA LEU A 245 15.72 6.33 -0.63
C LEU A 245 16.09 7.21 0.58
N ARG A 246 15.60 6.88 1.77
CA ARG A 246 15.94 7.64 3.00
C ARG A 246 17.39 7.38 3.42
N GLY A 247 17.90 6.19 3.15
CA GLY A 247 19.31 5.85 3.34
C GLY A 247 20.21 6.73 2.50
N TYR A 248 19.88 6.94 1.22
CA TYR A 248 20.57 7.91 0.36
C TYR A 248 20.64 9.32 0.98
N LEU A 249 19.52 9.84 1.50
CA LEU A 249 19.49 11.16 2.13
C LEU A 249 20.40 11.21 3.38
N ALA A 250 20.38 10.17 4.20
CA ALA A 250 21.25 10.05 5.36
C ALA A 250 22.73 9.95 4.97
N VAL A 251 23.08 9.19 3.93
CA VAL A 251 24.44 9.13 3.38
C VAL A 251 24.90 10.51 2.93
N LYS A 252 24.07 11.30 2.24
CA LYS A 252 24.43 12.68 1.89
C LYS A 252 24.72 13.53 3.12
N ILE A 253 23.91 13.44 4.17
CA ILE A 253 24.14 14.16 5.44
C ILE A 253 25.48 13.74 6.07
N LEU A 254 25.75 12.44 6.15
CA LEU A 254 26.96 11.89 6.78
C LEU A 254 28.22 12.26 6.00
N LEU A 255 28.24 12.09 4.68
CA LEU A 255 29.37 12.46 3.84
C LEU A 255 29.68 13.96 3.93
N GLN A 256 28.66 14.82 3.91
CA GLN A 256 28.84 16.28 4.03
C GLN A 256 29.34 16.73 5.40
N THR A 257 29.21 15.90 6.43
CA THR A 257 29.66 16.17 7.80
C THR A 257 30.95 15.42 8.16
N GLY A 258 31.57 14.77 7.17
CA GLY A 258 32.89 14.14 7.26
C GLY A 258 32.87 12.73 7.86
N TYR A 259 31.75 12.03 7.80
CA TYR A 259 31.65 10.60 8.12
C TYR A 259 31.88 9.76 6.86
N GLN A 260 32.39 8.54 7.03
CA GLN A 260 32.42 7.53 5.98
C GLN A 260 31.09 6.80 5.96
N ALA A 261 30.36 6.84 4.85
CA ALA A 261 29.04 6.23 4.76
C ALA A 261 28.77 5.64 3.37
N LYS A 262 28.11 4.49 3.35
CA LYS A 262 27.60 3.82 2.14
C LYS A 262 26.13 3.46 2.34
N ASN A 263 25.35 3.54 1.28
CA ASN A 263 23.94 3.16 1.29
C ASN A 263 23.80 1.66 1.04
N LEU A 264 22.98 0.96 1.82
CA LEU A 264 22.56 -0.40 1.50
C LEU A 264 21.52 -0.33 0.37
N ASP A 265 21.92 -0.79 -0.81
CA ASP A 265 21.11 -0.70 -2.01
C ASP A 265 19.82 -1.54 -1.89
N GLY A 266 18.69 -0.96 -2.32
CA GLY A 266 17.35 -1.52 -2.12
C GLY A 266 16.84 -1.61 -0.66
N GLY A 267 17.68 -1.32 0.34
CA GLY A 267 17.30 -1.30 1.76
C GLY A 267 16.78 -2.62 2.32
N THR A 268 15.95 -2.57 3.37
CA THR A 268 15.40 -3.77 4.01
C THR A 268 14.51 -4.59 3.09
N CYS A 269 13.91 -3.97 2.06
CA CYS A 269 13.09 -4.67 1.09
C CYS A 269 13.90 -5.69 0.27
N THR A 270 15.01 -5.27 -0.36
CA THR A 270 15.92 -6.20 -1.05
C THR A 270 16.57 -7.17 -0.08
N TYR A 271 16.95 -6.72 1.12
CA TYR A 271 17.51 -7.60 2.15
C TYR A 271 16.55 -8.76 2.49
N ALA A 272 15.30 -8.46 2.83
CA ALA A 272 14.30 -9.46 3.18
C ALA A 272 14.00 -10.42 2.01
N MET A 273 13.97 -9.91 0.77
CA MET A 273 13.80 -10.74 -0.42
C MET A 273 14.98 -11.70 -0.64
N ALA A 274 16.19 -11.26 -0.33
CA ALA A 274 17.40 -12.07 -0.49
C ALA A 274 17.59 -13.10 0.64
N THR A 275 17.12 -12.81 1.85
CA THR A 275 17.32 -13.65 3.04
C THR A 275 16.09 -14.47 3.44
N GLY A 276 14.97 -14.35 2.73
CA GLY A 276 13.73 -15.06 3.05
C GLY A 276 12.94 -14.47 4.23
N GLY A 277 13.10 -13.18 4.52
CA GLY A 277 12.34 -12.47 5.55
C GLY A 277 12.98 -12.43 6.95
N ASN A 278 14.25 -12.84 7.08
CA ASN A 278 14.98 -12.81 8.36
C ASN A 278 15.32 -11.38 8.79
N LEU A 279 14.36 -10.66 9.38
CA LEU A 279 14.61 -9.44 10.14
C LEU A 279 14.59 -9.79 11.63
N ALA A 280 15.62 -9.37 12.38
CA ALA A 280 15.71 -9.62 13.80
C ALA A 280 14.76 -8.66 14.57
N PRO A 281 14.03 -9.15 15.59
CA PRO A 281 13.44 -8.27 16.60
C PRO A 281 14.56 -7.51 17.32
N ILE A 282 14.34 -6.24 17.69
CA ILE A 282 15.30 -5.52 18.54
C ILE A 282 15.39 -6.24 19.90
N PRO A 283 16.58 -6.49 20.46
CA PRO A 283 16.71 -6.84 21.87
C PRO A 283 16.07 -5.77 22.74
N SER A 284 15.28 -6.17 23.73
CA SER A 284 14.51 -5.29 24.65
C SER A 284 15.35 -4.29 25.48
N ASP A 285 16.66 -4.26 25.31
CA ASP A 285 17.60 -3.69 26.27
C ASP A 285 18.14 -2.30 25.86
N GLN A 286 17.73 -1.76 24.70
CA GLN A 286 18.07 -0.38 24.29
C GLN A 286 16.94 0.64 24.48
N ALA A 287 15.82 0.23 25.10
CA ALA A 287 14.68 1.10 25.36
C ALA A 287 14.64 1.71 26.78
N CYS A 288 15.62 1.43 27.66
CA CYS A 288 15.60 1.98 29.02
C CYS A 288 16.92 2.63 29.41
N GLY A 289 16.91 3.96 29.46
CA GLY A 289 17.83 4.72 30.29
C GLY A 289 17.51 4.48 31.77
N SER A 290 18.57 4.21 32.54
CA SER A 290 18.64 4.14 34.00
C SER A 290 18.43 2.75 34.65
N SER A 291 19.55 2.25 35.23
CA SER A 291 19.68 1.77 36.61
C SER A 291 18.60 0.82 37.18
N CYS A 292 18.88 -0.48 37.21
CA CYS A 292 18.87 -1.35 38.41
C CYS A 292 19.03 -2.82 37.96
N CYS A 293 20.13 -3.50 38.28
CA CYS A 293 20.32 -4.28 39.50
C CYS A 293 19.27 -5.39 39.68
N CYS A 294 19.55 -6.58 39.11
CA CYS A 294 19.50 -7.86 39.83
C CYS A 294 20.04 -8.98 38.92
N ALA A 295 20.94 -9.76 39.50
CA ALA A 295 21.73 -10.79 38.85
C ALA A 295 21.05 -12.17 38.91
N ASN A 296 21.51 -13.04 38.00
CA ASN A 296 21.59 -14.50 38.04
C ASN A 296 20.31 -15.31 38.25
N GLU A 297 19.98 -16.16 37.27
CA GLU A 297 19.94 -17.62 37.42
C GLU A 297 19.65 -18.29 36.06
N GLU A 298 20.56 -19.15 35.58
CA GLU A 298 20.22 -20.21 34.64
C GLU A 298 19.36 -21.26 35.37
N PRO A 299 18.50 -22.04 34.67
CA PRO A 299 18.96 -23.39 34.36
C PRO A 299 18.36 -24.07 33.09
N THR A 300 19.24 -24.86 32.47
CA THR A 300 19.05 -26.25 31.97
C THR A 300 18.07 -26.59 30.85
N VAL A 301 18.70 -27.20 29.84
CA VAL A 301 18.19 -28.05 28.77
C VAL A 301 17.43 -29.27 29.30
N SER A 302 16.24 -29.53 28.75
CA SER A 302 15.77 -30.91 28.52
C SER A 302 14.88 -30.95 27.28
N ASN A 303 15.36 -31.69 26.27
CA ASN A 303 14.56 -32.20 25.16
C ASN A 303 13.74 -33.37 25.68
N GLU A 304 12.45 -33.43 25.34
CA GLU A 304 11.85 -34.62 24.72
C GLU A 304 10.48 -34.30 24.12
N SER A 305 10.41 -34.51 22.81
CA SER A 305 9.28 -34.97 22.00
C SER A 305 7.85 -34.75 22.51
N ASN A 306 7.11 -33.88 21.80
CA ASN A 306 5.79 -34.27 21.34
C ASN A 306 5.54 -33.71 19.93
N ALA A 307 5.69 -34.60 18.95
CA ALA A 307 5.21 -34.40 17.60
C ALA A 307 3.68 -34.54 17.63
N CYS A 308 2.97 -33.43 17.54
CA CYS A 308 1.58 -33.41 17.09
C CYS A 308 1.54 -32.63 15.79
N CYS A 309 1.46 -33.41 14.73
CA CYS A 309 1.18 -33.00 13.37
C CYS A 309 -0.18 -32.30 13.29
N ASP A 310 -0.19 -30.97 13.31
CA ASP A 310 -1.31 -30.21 12.76
C ASP A 310 -1.19 -30.24 11.24
N THR A 311 -2.01 -31.11 10.66
CA THR A 311 -2.37 -31.05 9.24
C THR A 311 -3.13 -29.75 9.00
N PRO A 312 -2.89 -29.01 7.90
CA PRO A 312 -3.80 -27.93 7.52
C PRO A 312 -5.18 -28.55 7.29
N GLY A 313 -6.13 -28.24 8.17
CA GLY A 313 -7.54 -28.55 7.95
C GLY A 313 -7.95 -28.00 6.58
N LEU A 314 -8.83 -28.73 5.88
CA LEU A 314 -9.36 -28.28 4.59
C LEU A 314 -9.78 -26.80 4.69
N PRO A 315 -9.50 -25.97 3.66
CA PRO A 315 -9.96 -24.59 3.64
C PRO A 315 -11.48 -24.57 3.87
N PRO A 316 -11.99 -23.68 4.74
CA PRO A 316 -13.42 -23.62 5.05
C PRO A 316 -14.21 -23.49 3.76
N ALA A 317 -15.23 -24.32 3.59
CA ALA A 317 -16.02 -24.33 2.37
C ALA A 317 -16.68 -22.96 2.18
N VAL A 318 -16.41 -22.32 1.04
CA VAL A 318 -17.08 -21.07 0.66
C VAL A 318 -18.53 -21.40 0.34
N VAL A 319 -19.44 -20.97 1.21
CA VAL A 319 -20.89 -21.24 1.08
C VAL A 319 -21.62 -20.13 0.32
N MET A 320 -20.98 -18.97 0.13
CA MET A 320 -21.61 -17.79 -0.45
C MET A 320 -20.59 -16.90 -1.18
N GLU A 321 -20.97 -16.40 -2.35
CA GLU A 321 -20.22 -15.39 -3.10
C GLU A 321 -21.05 -14.10 -3.24
N ILE A 322 -20.43 -12.95 -2.98
CA ILE A 322 -21.06 -11.62 -2.97
C ILE A 322 -20.32 -10.70 -3.92
N ASP A 323 -21.07 -10.10 -4.84
CA ASP A 323 -20.58 -9.02 -5.67
C ASP A 323 -20.98 -7.66 -5.07
N ALA A 324 -20.01 -7.00 -4.44
CA ALA A 324 -20.12 -5.65 -3.90
C ALA A 324 -19.38 -4.62 -4.77
N ARG A 325 -19.04 -4.97 -6.03
CA ARG A 325 -18.46 -4.02 -6.97
C ARG A 325 -19.46 -2.91 -7.29
N GLY A 326 -18.93 -1.71 -7.52
CA GLY A 326 -19.70 -0.50 -7.71
C GLY A 326 -20.16 0.16 -6.41
N LEU A 327 -20.05 -0.48 -5.24
CA LEU A 327 -20.29 0.18 -3.95
C LEU A 327 -19.03 0.92 -3.47
N GLN A 328 -19.22 1.94 -2.63
CA GLN A 328 -18.16 2.69 -1.96
C GLN A 328 -18.29 2.53 -0.44
N CYS A 329 -17.23 2.83 0.32
CA CYS A 329 -17.27 2.79 1.80
C CYS A 329 -18.50 3.54 2.37
N PRO A 330 -19.31 2.94 3.28
CA PRO A 330 -19.10 1.67 4.00
C PRO A 330 -19.73 0.43 3.35
N GLY A 331 -20.27 0.53 2.13
CA GLY A 331 -21.11 -0.47 1.47
C GLY A 331 -20.56 -1.91 1.46
N PRO A 332 -19.32 -2.16 1.00
CA PRO A 332 -18.75 -3.51 0.96
C PRO A 332 -18.69 -4.19 2.33
N ILE A 333 -18.28 -3.47 3.38
CA ILE A 333 -18.21 -4.01 4.75
C ILE A 333 -19.60 -4.33 5.30
N MET A 334 -20.60 -3.53 4.94
CA MET A 334 -21.98 -3.79 5.36
C MET A 334 -22.58 -5.02 4.67
N GLN A 335 -22.26 -5.26 3.39
CA GLN A 335 -22.65 -6.49 2.70
C GLN A 335 -21.96 -7.72 3.32
N LEU A 336 -20.66 -7.59 3.62
CA LEU A 336 -19.88 -8.62 4.29
C LEU A 336 -20.48 -8.97 5.66
N LYS A 337 -20.75 -7.97 6.51
CA LYS A 337 -21.42 -8.18 7.81
C LYS A 337 -22.76 -8.88 7.66
N LYS A 338 -23.64 -8.39 6.78
CA LYS A 338 -24.97 -8.96 6.59
C LYS A 338 -24.90 -10.44 6.21
N ALA A 339 -23.92 -10.84 5.41
CA ALA A 339 -23.71 -12.22 5.05
C ALA A 339 -23.19 -13.06 6.21
N VAL A 340 -22.17 -12.58 6.91
CA VAL A 340 -21.58 -13.27 8.08
C VAL A 340 -22.59 -13.41 9.22
N ASP A 341 -23.45 -12.42 9.46
CA ASP A 341 -24.52 -12.48 10.46
C ASP A 341 -25.46 -13.68 10.21
N GLY A 342 -25.68 -14.06 8.95
CA GLY A 342 -26.56 -15.17 8.54
C GLY A 342 -25.89 -16.55 8.39
N MET A 343 -24.58 -16.67 8.65
CA MET A 343 -23.81 -17.91 8.50
C MET A 343 -23.64 -18.70 9.81
N GLU A 344 -23.25 -19.97 9.72
CA GLU A 344 -22.82 -20.78 10.88
C GLU A 344 -21.29 -20.73 11.06
N ASP A 345 -20.79 -20.99 12.27
CA ASP A 345 -19.35 -21.00 12.55
C ASP A 345 -18.62 -22.08 11.71
N GLY A 346 -17.46 -21.71 11.15
CA GLY A 346 -16.68 -22.54 10.23
C GLY A 346 -17.04 -22.37 8.74
N GLN A 347 -18.09 -21.63 8.39
CA GLN A 347 -18.43 -21.31 7.00
C GLN A 347 -17.67 -20.08 6.49
N ALA A 348 -17.36 -20.03 5.19
CA ALA A 348 -16.70 -18.87 4.57
C ALA A 348 -17.56 -18.18 3.50
N VAL A 349 -17.38 -16.85 3.38
CA VAL A 349 -17.99 -16.00 2.35
C VAL A 349 -16.89 -15.38 1.51
N SER A 350 -17.03 -15.43 0.18
CA SER A 350 -16.21 -14.65 -0.74
C SER A 350 -16.96 -13.37 -1.12
N ILE A 351 -16.31 -12.23 -0.99
CA ILE A 351 -16.85 -10.94 -1.41
C ILE A 351 -15.86 -10.25 -2.34
N ILE A 352 -16.35 -9.74 -3.47
CA ILE A 352 -15.56 -8.91 -4.38
C ILE A 352 -16.06 -7.47 -4.33
N ALA A 353 -15.16 -6.51 -4.13
CA ALA A 353 -15.47 -5.09 -4.08
C ALA A 353 -14.54 -4.30 -5.00
N SER A 354 -15.03 -3.19 -5.56
CA SER A 354 -14.22 -2.27 -6.36
C SER A 354 -13.79 -1.02 -5.58
N ASP A 355 -14.21 -0.90 -4.32
CA ASP A 355 -13.80 0.18 -3.42
C ASP A 355 -12.34 -0.03 -2.98
N PRO A 356 -11.41 0.90 -3.26
CA PRO A 356 -10.00 0.73 -2.91
C PRO A 356 -9.73 0.66 -1.40
N GLY A 357 -10.63 1.22 -0.56
CA GLY A 357 -10.51 1.15 0.90
C GLY A 357 -10.77 -0.25 1.45
N PHE A 358 -11.49 -1.09 0.70
CA PHE A 358 -11.86 -2.43 1.12
C PHE A 358 -10.67 -3.36 1.43
N GLU A 359 -9.51 -3.13 0.80
CA GLU A 359 -8.27 -3.88 1.05
C GLU A 359 -7.80 -3.72 2.51
N ALA A 360 -7.94 -2.52 3.07
CA ALA A 360 -7.61 -2.24 4.46
C ALA A 360 -8.79 -2.55 5.40
N ASP A 361 -10.01 -2.27 4.96
CA ASP A 361 -11.20 -2.40 5.81
C ASP A 361 -11.56 -3.86 6.08
N ALA A 362 -11.43 -4.78 5.11
CA ALA A 362 -11.87 -6.16 5.29
C ALA A 362 -11.04 -6.94 6.35
N PRO A 363 -9.69 -6.86 6.36
CA PRO A 363 -8.89 -7.46 7.44
C PRO A 363 -9.16 -6.83 8.80
N ALA A 364 -9.28 -5.50 8.87
CA ALA A 364 -9.57 -4.79 10.10
C ALA A 364 -10.95 -5.17 10.67
N TRP A 365 -11.96 -5.28 9.81
CA TRP A 365 -13.30 -5.72 10.18
C TRP A 365 -13.31 -7.17 10.67
N ALA A 366 -12.64 -8.08 9.97
CA ALA A 366 -12.54 -9.48 10.37
C ALA A 366 -11.90 -9.60 11.76
N GLN A 367 -10.80 -8.89 11.99
CA GLN A 367 -10.14 -8.83 13.30
C GLN A 367 -11.05 -8.27 14.39
N ALA A 368 -11.72 -7.14 14.14
CA ALA A 368 -12.58 -6.47 15.12
C ALA A 368 -13.81 -7.32 15.50
N THR A 369 -14.30 -8.14 14.58
CA THR A 369 -15.49 -8.99 14.78
C THR A 369 -15.18 -10.43 15.18
N GLY A 370 -13.90 -10.79 15.34
CA GLY A 370 -13.47 -12.14 15.72
C GLY A 370 -13.61 -13.17 14.59
N ASN A 371 -13.67 -12.72 13.33
CA ASN A 371 -13.72 -13.55 12.14
C ASN A 371 -12.32 -13.76 11.55
N THR A 372 -12.15 -14.82 10.76
CA THR A 372 -10.84 -15.16 10.17
C THR A 372 -10.77 -14.69 8.73
N MET A 373 -9.74 -13.92 8.39
CA MET A 373 -9.41 -13.64 6.99
C MET A 373 -8.73 -14.88 6.38
N VAL A 374 -9.36 -15.50 5.39
CA VAL A 374 -8.86 -16.71 4.71
C VAL A 374 -7.98 -16.32 3.52
N SER A 375 -8.42 -15.37 2.70
CA SER A 375 -7.61 -14.82 1.60
C SER A 375 -8.03 -13.41 1.24
N LEU A 376 -7.09 -12.66 0.66
CA LEU A 376 -7.31 -11.33 0.11
C LEU A 376 -6.52 -11.21 -1.19
N ASP A 377 -7.24 -11.08 -2.31
CA ASP A 377 -6.68 -11.06 -3.65
C ASP A 377 -7.04 -9.76 -4.37
N ASN A 378 -6.02 -9.00 -4.76
CA ASN A 378 -6.20 -7.79 -5.56
C ASN A 378 -6.19 -8.15 -7.05
N GLY A 379 -7.37 -8.28 -7.65
CA GLY A 379 -7.56 -8.59 -9.05
C GLY A 379 -7.88 -7.36 -9.92
N LYS A 380 -7.75 -7.51 -11.24
CA LYS A 380 -8.18 -6.47 -12.20
C LYS A 380 -9.67 -6.13 -12.11
N ASP A 381 -10.48 -7.08 -11.62
CA ASP A 381 -11.92 -6.95 -11.51
C ASP A 381 -12.40 -6.42 -10.13
N GLY A 382 -11.48 -6.16 -9.19
CA GLY A 382 -11.77 -5.74 -7.82
C GLY A 382 -10.94 -6.50 -6.76
N ILE A 383 -11.03 -6.05 -5.51
CA ILE A 383 -10.45 -6.69 -4.33
C ILE A 383 -11.40 -7.81 -3.89
N ARG A 384 -10.91 -9.05 -3.90
CA ARG A 384 -11.67 -10.22 -3.45
C ARG A 384 -11.17 -10.64 -2.08
N ALA A 385 -12.04 -10.63 -1.08
CA ALA A 385 -11.77 -11.14 0.25
C ALA A 385 -12.55 -12.44 0.50
N VAL A 386 -11.94 -13.42 1.16
CA VAL A 386 -12.63 -14.60 1.68
C VAL A 386 -12.55 -14.56 3.20
N VAL A 387 -13.69 -14.50 3.87
CA VAL A 387 -13.79 -14.37 5.33
C VAL A 387 -14.58 -15.54 5.89
N ALA A 388 -14.01 -16.23 6.88
CA ALA A 388 -14.67 -17.31 7.60
C ALA A 388 -15.27 -16.82 8.92
N LYS A 389 -16.49 -17.28 9.21
CA LYS A 389 -17.18 -16.99 10.46
C LYS A 389 -16.59 -17.86 11.58
N GLY A 390 -15.94 -17.24 12.55
CA GLY A 390 -15.31 -17.92 13.68
C GLY A 390 -14.05 -18.75 13.30
N GLY A 391 -12.99 -18.64 14.10
CA GLY A 391 -11.74 -19.38 13.92
C GLY A 391 -10.52 -18.66 14.46
N ALA A 392 -9.75 -19.37 15.31
CA ALA A 392 -8.49 -18.99 15.99
C ALA A 392 -8.12 -17.50 15.96
N ALA A 393 -8.55 -16.75 16.97
CA ALA A 393 -7.95 -15.48 17.31
C ALA A 393 -6.45 -15.68 17.55
N LEU A 394 -5.60 -14.98 16.77
CA LEU A 394 -4.29 -14.57 17.29
C LEU A 394 -4.55 -13.80 18.59
N PRO A 395 -3.77 -14.00 19.65
CA PRO A 395 -4.03 -13.38 20.94
C PRO A 395 -4.16 -11.87 20.73
N ALA A 396 -5.30 -11.33 21.15
CA ALA A 396 -5.52 -9.89 21.17
C ALA A 396 -4.32 -9.27 21.90
N VAL A 397 -3.59 -8.39 21.21
CA VAL A 397 -2.66 -7.48 21.87
C VAL A 397 -3.49 -6.78 22.95
N GLY A 398 -3.12 -7.01 24.22
CA GLY A 398 -3.86 -6.54 25.38
C GLY A 398 -4.02 -5.03 25.37
N GLY A 399 -5.12 -4.55 24.80
CA GLY A 399 -5.70 -3.25 25.07
C GLY A 399 -6.65 -3.40 26.25
N ALA A 400 -6.47 -2.58 27.28
CA ALA A 400 -7.27 -2.55 28.50
C ALA A 400 -8.77 -2.72 28.21
N GLY A 401 -9.46 -3.53 29.02
CA GLY A 401 -10.89 -3.82 28.95
C GLY A 401 -11.78 -2.58 29.19
N GLY A 402 -11.75 -1.63 28.27
CA GLY A 402 -12.74 -0.58 28.11
C GLY A 402 -13.87 -1.07 27.21
N ALA A 403 -15.10 -0.61 27.47
CA ALA A 403 -16.26 -1.04 26.70
C ALA A 403 -16.11 -0.69 25.21
N ASN A 404 -16.55 -1.60 24.33
CA ASN A 404 -16.51 -1.46 22.87
C ASN A 404 -17.60 -0.47 22.38
N LYS A 405 -17.48 0.81 22.77
CA LYS A 405 -18.48 1.85 22.50
C LYS A 405 -17.85 3.08 21.87
N MET A 406 -18.50 3.68 20.87
CA MET A 406 -18.11 4.95 20.26
C MET A 406 -19.19 6.01 20.47
N VAL A 407 -18.80 7.21 20.92
CA VAL A 407 -19.74 8.32 21.11
C VAL A 407 -19.25 9.55 20.36
N ASN A 408 -19.99 9.98 19.33
CA ASN A 408 -19.63 11.15 18.52
C ASN A 408 -20.61 12.29 18.71
N VAL A 409 -20.10 13.53 18.73
CA VAL A 409 -20.90 14.74 18.67
C VAL A 409 -21.03 15.17 17.22
N VAL A 410 -22.28 15.34 16.75
CA VAL A 410 -22.59 15.88 15.43
C VAL A 410 -23.09 17.31 15.60
N PHE A 411 -22.19 18.27 15.39
CA PHE A 411 -22.44 19.70 15.53
C PHE A 411 -22.81 20.35 14.20
N SER A 412 -22.20 19.93 13.09
CA SER A 412 -22.45 20.50 11.75
C SER A 412 -23.59 19.80 10.99
N ASN A 413 -24.30 20.57 10.15
CA ASN A 413 -25.22 20.06 9.14
C ASN A 413 -24.71 20.25 7.70
N ASP A 414 -23.42 20.55 7.53
CA ASP A 414 -22.79 20.56 6.20
C ASP A 414 -22.80 19.13 5.63
N LEU A 415 -23.12 18.99 4.34
CA LEU A 415 -23.30 17.71 3.66
C LEU A 415 -22.08 16.79 3.84
N ASP A 416 -20.87 17.30 3.64
CA ASP A 416 -19.62 16.54 3.73
C ASP A 416 -19.32 16.07 5.17
N ARG A 417 -19.56 16.92 6.18
CA ARG A 417 -19.35 16.55 7.59
C ARG A 417 -20.43 15.59 8.09
N ALA A 418 -21.68 15.85 7.72
CA ALA A 418 -22.81 14.99 8.04
C ALA A 418 -22.64 13.59 7.43
N MET A 419 -22.18 13.50 6.18
CA MET A 419 -21.86 12.22 5.56
C MET A 419 -20.70 11.52 6.25
N ALA A 420 -19.59 12.21 6.55
CA ALA A 420 -18.48 11.63 7.28
C ALA A 420 -18.91 11.03 8.62
N SER A 421 -19.77 11.73 9.37
CA SER A 421 -20.30 11.22 10.65
C SER A 421 -21.03 9.89 10.50
N LEU A 422 -21.86 9.73 9.46
CA LEU A 422 -22.64 8.51 9.23
C LEU A 422 -21.82 7.38 8.58
N ILE A 423 -20.82 7.71 7.75
CA ILE A 423 -19.90 6.71 7.19
C ILE A 423 -19.10 6.07 8.33
N ILE A 424 -18.54 6.89 9.21
CA ILE A 424 -17.79 6.42 10.39
C ILE A 424 -18.70 5.63 11.33
N ALA A 425 -19.91 6.12 11.63
CA ALA A 425 -20.86 5.44 12.51
C ALA A 425 -21.29 4.07 11.97
N ASN A 426 -21.62 3.98 10.68
CA ASN A 426 -21.98 2.70 10.05
C ASN A 426 -20.80 1.72 10.02
N GLY A 427 -19.58 2.20 9.75
CA GLY A 427 -18.37 1.38 9.81
C GLY A 427 -18.11 0.83 11.21
N ALA A 428 -18.18 1.68 12.24
CA ALA A 428 -18.01 1.29 13.64
C ALA A 428 -19.09 0.32 14.12
N ALA A 429 -20.36 0.58 13.79
CA ALA A 429 -21.46 -0.33 14.08
C ALA A 429 -21.29 -1.68 13.36
N ALA A 430 -20.80 -1.66 12.11
CA ALA A 430 -20.50 -2.87 11.39
C ALA A 430 -19.36 -3.68 12.04
N ALA A 431 -18.38 -3.00 12.62
CA ALA A 431 -17.29 -3.62 13.39
C ALA A 431 -17.72 -4.11 14.80
N GLY A 432 -19.02 -4.03 15.13
CA GLY A 432 -19.55 -4.53 16.41
C GLY A 432 -19.45 -3.55 17.57
N MET A 433 -19.14 -2.28 17.32
CA MET A 433 -19.16 -1.24 18.36
C MET A 433 -20.60 -0.78 18.65
N GLU A 434 -20.90 -0.50 19.92
CA GLU A 434 -22.11 0.26 20.28
C GLU A 434 -21.86 1.73 19.95
N VAL A 435 -22.62 2.31 19.02
CA VAL A 435 -22.39 3.68 18.54
C VAL A 435 -23.53 4.61 18.99
N THR A 436 -23.17 5.73 19.59
CA THR A 436 -24.09 6.82 19.95
C THR A 436 -23.69 8.10 19.19
N LEU A 437 -24.62 8.67 18.44
CA LEU A 437 -24.47 9.97 17.78
C LEU A 437 -25.29 11.03 18.53
N PHE A 438 -24.59 11.98 19.16
CA PHE A 438 -25.19 13.09 19.89
C PHE A 438 -25.29 14.33 18.99
N TYR A 439 -26.50 14.66 18.56
CA TYR A 439 -26.80 15.77 17.67
C TYR A 439 -27.10 17.05 18.47
N THR A 440 -26.35 18.10 18.17
CA THR A 440 -26.47 19.40 18.82
C THR A 440 -26.33 20.53 17.80
N PHE A 441 -26.73 21.74 18.18
CA PHE A 441 -26.79 22.93 17.33
C PHE A 441 -27.28 22.62 15.90
N TRP A 442 -26.47 22.90 14.88
CA TRP A 442 -26.86 22.78 13.48
C TRP A 442 -27.11 21.33 13.09
N GLY A 443 -26.32 20.40 13.62
CA GLY A 443 -26.44 18.95 13.37
C GLY A 443 -27.82 18.40 13.69
N LEU A 444 -28.54 18.99 14.66
CA LEU A 444 -29.91 18.60 15.00
C LEU A 444 -30.88 18.69 13.81
N SER A 445 -30.62 19.61 12.85
CA SER A 445 -31.44 19.72 11.63
C SER A 445 -31.38 18.49 10.72
N LEU A 446 -30.33 17.67 10.85
CA LEU A 446 -30.15 16.42 10.09
C LEU A 446 -31.20 15.37 10.47
N LEU A 447 -31.73 15.43 11.70
CA LEU A 447 -32.72 14.49 12.23
C LEU A 447 -34.17 14.92 11.96
N ARG A 448 -34.40 16.03 11.25
CA ARG A 448 -35.76 16.51 10.97
C ARG A 448 -36.46 15.67 9.93
N LYS A 449 -37.72 15.33 10.20
CA LYS A 449 -38.63 14.74 9.22
C LYS A 449 -38.75 15.67 8.00
N PRO A 450 -38.63 15.14 6.76
CA PRO A 450 -38.89 15.93 5.55
C PRO A 450 -40.30 16.53 5.57
N GLU A 451 -41.28 15.76 6.06
CA GLU A 451 -42.66 16.16 6.25
C GLU A 451 -43.00 16.05 7.75
N ALA A 452 -42.79 17.14 8.49
CA ALA A 452 -43.08 17.21 9.91
C ALA A 452 -44.54 17.66 10.17
N PRO A 453 -45.21 17.11 11.21
CA PRO A 453 -46.55 17.55 11.59
C PRO A 453 -46.56 19.02 12.05
N PRO A 454 -47.70 19.73 11.93
CA PRO A 454 -47.81 21.11 12.39
C PRO A 454 -47.70 21.16 13.92
N VAL A 455 -46.78 21.97 14.43
CA VAL A 455 -46.54 22.19 15.86
C VAL A 455 -46.66 23.69 16.21
N THR A 456 -47.10 23.99 17.43
CA THR A 456 -47.20 25.36 17.93
C THR A 456 -45.82 25.91 18.29
N LYS A 457 -45.47 27.06 17.69
CA LYS A 457 -44.17 27.73 17.84
C LYS A 457 -44.32 29.23 18.02
N ASN A 458 -43.42 29.83 18.77
CA ASN A 458 -43.30 31.28 18.92
C ASN A 458 -42.67 31.94 17.67
N VAL A 459 -42.72 33.27 17.56
CA VAL A 459 -42.29 33.99 16.34
C VAL A 459 -40.82 33.69 15.97
N ILE A 460 -39.92 33.67 16.96
CA ILE A 460 -38.49 33.38 16.77
C ILE A 460 -38.27 31.90 16.37
N GLU A 461 -38.98 30.98 17.01
CA GLU A 461 -38.92 29.54 16.72
C GLU A 461 -39.42 29.22 15.30
N LYS A 462 -40.46 29.93 14.83
CA LYS A 462 -40.94 29.84 13.44
C LYS A 462 -39.87 30.28 12.44
N MET A 463 -39.11 31.32 12.77
CA MET A 463 -38.01 31.82 11.93
C MET A 463 -36.87 30.78 11.85
N PHE A 464 -36.43 30.21 12.97
CA PHE A 464 -35.44 29.13 12.98
C PHE A 464 -35.94 27.89 12.21
N GLY A 465 -37.19 27.50 12.40
CA GLY A 465 -37.80 26.37 11.69
C GLY A 465 -37.85 26.52 10.17
N MET A 466 -37.90 27.77 9.67
CA MET A 466 -37.85 28.11 8.23
C MET A 466 -36.42 28.19 7.69
N MET A 467 -35.46 28.70 8.46
CA MET A 467 -34.05 28.82 8.03
C MET A 467 -33.29 27.49 8.03
N LEU A 468 -33.67 26.55 8.89
CA LEU A 468 -32.98 25.27 9.00
C LEU A 468 -33.44 24.29 7.90
N PRO A 469 -32.52 23.53 7.29
CA PRO A 469 -32.88 22.52 6.31
C PRO A 469 -33.79 21.45 6.90
N LYS A 470 -34.67 20.89 6.05
CA LYS A 470 -35.52 19.75 6.36
C LYS A 470 -35.03 18.55 5.55
N GLY A 471 -34.47 17.56 6.23
CA GLY A 471 -33.93 16.34 5.62
C GLY A 471 -32.72 16.57 4.69
N SER A 472 -32.33 15.50 4.00
CA SER A 472 -31.07 15.40 3.23
C SER A 472 -30.97 16.31 2.01
N LYS A 473 -32.09 16.77 1.45
CA LYS A 473 -32.11 17.54 0.19
C LYS A 473 -31.60 18.97 0.37
N GLY A 474 -31.77 19.54 1.57
CA GLY A 474 -31.37 20.91 1.90
C GLY A 474 -29.91 21.06 2.34
N LEU A 475 -29.12 19.97 2.40
CA LEU A 475 -27.73 20.02 2.87
C LEU A 475 -26.79 20.58 1.80
N THR A 476 -25.84 21.40 2.26
CA THR A 476 -24.87 22.16 1.47
C THR A 476 -23.45 21.83 1.88
N LEU A 477 -22.47 21.97 0.97
CA LEU A 477 -21.06 21.73 1.31
C LEU A 477 -20.49 22.78 2.28
N SER A 478 -19.63 22.34 3.20
CA SER A 478 -18.95 23.18 4.19
C SER A 478 -17.99 24.19 3.55
N LYS A 479 -17.42 23.84 2.39
CA LYS A 479 -16.51 24.66 1.59
C LYS A 479 -16.85 24.56 0.11
N MET A 480 -16.45 25.57 -0.66
CA MET A 480 -16.65 25.62 -2.12
C MET A 480 -18.13 25.50 -2.54
N HIS A 481 -19.05 26.03 -1.73
CA HIS A 481 -20.48 26.00 -2.01
C HIS A 481 -20.85 26.67 -3.35
N MET A 482 -20.14 27.76 -3.73
CA MET A 482 -20.31 28.49 -5.00
C MET A 482 -21.78 28.78 -5.36
N ALA A 483 -22.52 29.41 -4.44
CA ALA A 483 -23.95 29.68 -4.58
C ALA A 483 -24.81 28.44 -4.92
N GLY A 484 -24.38 27.25 -4.50
CA GLY A 484 -25.07 25.98 -4.71
C GLY A 484 -24.48 25.12 -5.82
N MET A 485 -23.66 25.71 -6.71
CA MET A 485 -23.05 24.99 -7.83
C MET A 485 -22.10 23.89 -7.37
N GLY A 486 -21.30 24.14 -6.33
CA GLY A 486 -20.39 23.13 -5.79
C GLY A 486 -21.13 21.94 -5.17
N THR A 487 -22.22 22.22 -4.45
CA THR A 487 -23.10 21.18 -3.88
C THR A 487 -23.73 20.32 -4.96
N MET A 488 -24.20 20.94 -6.06
CA MET A 488 -24.79 20.21 -7.19
C MET A 488 -23.74 19.35 -7.91
N MET A 489 -22.55 19.89 -8.16
CA MET A 489 -21.43 19.15 -8.75
C MET A 489 -21.03 17.96 -7.89
N MET A 490 -20.89 18.13 -6.57
CA MET A 490 -20.54 17.03 -5.67
C MET A 490 -21.61 15.95 -5.66
N LYS A 491 -22.90 16.31 -5.57
CA LYS A 491 -24.00 15.34 -5.64
C LYS A 491 -23.98 14.55 -6.95
N HIS A 492 -23.68 15.22 -8.07
CA HIS A 492 -23.53 14.55 -9.37
C HIS A 492 -22.34 13.58 -9.40
N VAL A 493 -21.18 13.98 -8.87
CA VAL A 493 -20.01 13.10 -8.77
C VAL A 493 -20.30 11.90 -7.86
N MET A 494 -20.97 12.11 -6.73
CA MET A 494 -21.40 11.06 -5.82
C MET A 494 -22.32 10.04 -6.51
N GLU A 495 -23.29 10.51 -7.29
CA GLU A 495 -24.17 9.64 -8.09
C GLU A 495 -23.37 8.83 -9.12
N GLN A 496 -22.46 9.46 -9.87
CA GLN A 496 -21.60 8.76 -10.83
C GLN A 496 -20.69 7.72 -10.18
N LYS A 497 -20.30 7.95 -8.93
CA LYS A 497 -19.45 7.06 -8.12
C LYS A 497 -20.25 6.10 -7.25
N ASN A 498 -21.58 6.04 -7.40
CA ASN A 498 -22.47 5.19 -6.60
C ASN A 498 -22.25 5.33 -5.08
N VAL A 499 -21.96 6.54 -4.61
CA VAL A 499 -21.85 6.83 -3.18
C VAL A 499 -23.24 6.80 -2.56
N THR A 500 -23.41 6.04 -1.47
CA THR A 500 -24.69 5.94 -0.76
C THR A 500 -25.17 7.33 -0.30
N PRO A 501 -26.39 7.75 -0.68
CA PRO A 501 -26.92 9.05 -0.27
C PRO A 501 -27.08 9.17 1.25
N PHE A 502 -26.95 10.39 1.79
CA PHE A 502 -27.08 10.66 3.22
C PHE A 502 -28.33 10.05 3.87
N ALA A 503 -29.50 10.16 3.22
CA ALA A 503 -30.75 9.63 3.76
C ALA A 503 -30.74 8.11 3.91
N GLU A 504 -30.02 7.42 3.03
CA GLU A 504 -29.87 5.97 3.08
C GLU A 504 -28.83 5.57 4.13
N LEU A 505 -27.69 6.26 4.22
CA LEU A 505 -26.71 6.09 5.30
C LEU A 505 -27.34 6.26 6.69
N LEU A 506 -28.25 7.24 6.84
CA LEU A 506 -28.95 7.49 8.10
C LEU A 506 -29.89 6.34 8.46
N LYS A 507 -30.66 5.84 7.49
CA LYS A 507 -31.52 4.67 7.67
C LYS A 507 -30.71 3.42 8.02
N MET A 508 -29.58 3.22 7.34
CA MET A 508 -28.66 2.11 7.59
C MET A 508 -28.08 2.17 9.01
N ALA A 509 -27.71 3.36 9.48
CA ALA A 509 -27.22 3.55 10.85
C ALA A 509 -28.30 3.21 11.89
N MET A 510 -29.51 3.74 11.72
CA MET A 510 -30.62 3.46 12.63
C MET A 510 -31.01 1.97 12.63
N ALA A 511 -31.05 1.34 11.45
CA ALA A 511 -31.31 -0.10 11.33
C ALA A 511 -30.17 -0.96 11.90
N GLY A 512 -28.94 -0.45 11.86
CA GLY A 512 -27.75 -1.07 12.46
C GLY A 512 -27.63 -0.87 13.98
N GLY A 513 -28.62 -0.25 14.63
CA GLY A 513 -28.65 -0.07 16.08
C GLY A 513 -27.86 1.15 16.59
N VAL A 514 -27.45 2.07 15.71
CA VAL A 514 -26.81 3.33 16.12
C VAL A 514 -27.82 4.19 16.86
N LYS A 515 -27.51 4.56 18.11
CA LYS A 515 -28.35 5.43 18.94
C LYS A 515 -28.24 6.86 18.47
N MET A 516 -29.38 7.48 18.16
CA MET A 516 -29.46 8.87 17.73
C MET A 516 -30.00 9.71 18.89
N VAL A 517 -29.16 10.58 19.47
CA VAL A 517 -29.53 11.39 20.64
C VAL A 517 -29.63 12.86 20.25
N ALA A 518 -30.79 13.48 20.45
CA ALA A 518 -31.04 14.90 20.23
C ALA A 518 -30.84 15.72 21.50
N CYS A 519 -30.02 16.78 21.42
CA CYS A 519 -29.76 17.69 22.53
C CYS A 519 -31.01 18.51 22.89
N THR A 520 -31.59 18.27 24.08
CA THR A 520 -32.82 18.95 24.54
C THR A 520 -32.66 20.47 24.66
N MET A 521 -31.54 20.95 25.20
CA MET A 521 -31.25 22.38 25.31
C MET A 521 -31.20 23.05 23.93
N THR A 522 -30.60 22.39 22.94
CA THR A 522 -30.57 22.90 21.57
C THR A 522 -31.96 22.90 20.94
N MET A 523 -32.74 21.83 21.16
CA MET A 523 -34.13 21.75 20.69
C MET A 523 -34.95 22.94 21.21
N ASP A 524 -34.80 23.28 22.49
CA ASP A 524 -35.49 24.43 23.10
C ASP A 524 -35.05 25.76 22.47
N ILE A 525 -33.73 25.98 22.30
CA ILE A 525 -33.18 27.21 21.70
C ILE A 525 -33.66 27.38 20.25
N MET A 526 -33.70 26.29 19.48
CA MET A 526 -34.03 26.31 18.05
C MET A 526 -35.53 26.10 17.79
N GLY A 527 -36.33 25.91 18.83
CA GLY A 527 -37.77 25.68 18.74
C GLY A 527 -38.14 24.41 17.98
N LEU A 528 -37.33 23.36 18.06
CA LEU A 528 -37.59 22.05 17.45
C LEU A 528 -38.30 21.15 18.45
N LYS A 529 -39.44 20.58 18.06
CA LYS A 529 -40.21 19.65 18.89
C LYS A 529 -39.92 18.20 18.50
N GLN A 530 -40.11 17.27 19.44
CA GLN A 530 -39.79 15.85 19.22
C GLN A 530 -40.61 15.25 18.07
N GLU A 531 -41.85 15.71 17.86
CA GLU A 531 -42.73 15.29 16.78
C GLU A 531 -42.17 15.63 15.39
N GLU A 532 -41.27 16.61 15.30
CA GLU A 532 -40.59 17.01 14.07
C GLU A 532 -39.34 16.19 13.76
N LEU A 533 -38.87 15.35 14.70
CA LEU A 533 -37.70 14.49 14.53
C LEU A 533 -38.07 13.11 14.00
N LEU A 534 -37.11 12.43 13.36
CA LEU A 534 -37.26 11.05 12.90
C LEU A 534 -37.62 10.10 14.05
N ASP A 535 -38.41 9.08 13.74
CA ASP A 535 -38.84 8.09 14.74
C ASP A 535 -37.64 7.26 15.22
N GLY A 536 -37.50 7.06 16.53
CA GLY A 536 -36.35 6.37 17.14
C GLY A 536 -35.22 7.29 17.60
N VAL A 537 -35.36 8.61 17.47
CA VAL A 537 -34.44 9.59 18.10
C VAL A 537 -34.74 9.72 19.59
N GLU A 538 -33.71 9.53 20.41
CA GLU A 538 -33.76 9.69 21.86
C GLU A 538 -33.46 11.15 22.25
N LEU A 539 -33.99 11.60 23.39
CA LEU A 539 -33.72 12.94 23.92
C LEU A 539 -32.65 12.86 25.01
N GLY A 540 -31.60 13.67 24.88
CA GLY A 540 -30.49 13.67 25.83
C GLY A 540 -30.02 15.09 26.16
N GLY A 541 -29.65 15.30 27.43
CA GLY A 541 -28.91 16.48 27.86
C GLY A 541 -27.41 16.22 27.91
N VAL A 542 -26.65 17.25 28.30
CA VAL A 542 -25.19 17.15 28.49
C VAL A 542 -24.82 16.02 29.46
N ALA A 543 -25.59 15.79 30.52
CA ALA A 543 -25.34 14.71 31.48
C ALA A 543 -25.47 13.30 30.86
N ALA A 544 -26.45 13.09 29.97
CA ALA A 544 -26.63 11.83 29.25
C ALA A 544 -25.46 11.58 28.29
N TYR A 545 -25.03 12.62 27.57
CA TYR A 545 -23.86 12.56 26.70
C TYR A 545 -22.57 12.25 27.48
N VAL A 546 -22.31 12.95 28.59
CA VAL A 546 -21.11 12.73 29.41
C VAL A 546 -21.10 11.31 29.99
N ASN A 547 -22.25 10.77 30.39
CA ASN A 547 -22.36 9.40 30.86
C ASN A 547 -22.02 8.38 29.74
N GLU A 548 -22.60 8.53 28.55
CA GLU A 548 -22.28 7.70 27.38
C GLU A 548 -20.77 7.79 27.02
N LEU A 549 -20.21 9.00 26.99
CA LEU A 549 -18.80 9.22 26.67
C LEU A 549 -17.87 8.61 27.73
N SER A 550 -18.22 8.68 29.01
CA SER A 550 -17.42 8.10 30.10
C SER A 550 -17.32 6.58 30.03
N GLN A 551 -18.27 5.95 29.34
CA GLN A 551 -18.33 4.51 29.09
C GLN A 551 -17.77 4.13 27.72
N SER A 552 -17.20 5.08 26.98
CA SER A 552 -16.68 4.89 25.63
C SER A 552 -15.15 4.91 25.63
N ASN A 553 -14.56 4.15 24.70
CA ASN A 553 -13.12 4.15 24.43
C ASN A 553 -12.74 4.99 23.19
N ALA A 554 -13.71 5.62 22.52
CA ALA A 554 -13.51 6.43 21.32
C ALA A 554 -14.60 7.50 21.13
N GLY A 555 -14.22 8.75 20.87
CA GLY A 555 -15.19 9.80 20.56
C GLY A 555 -14.65 10.89 19.64
N LEU A 556 -15.50 11.34 18.72
CA LEU A 556 -15.19 12.39 17.73
C LEU A 556 -16.15 13.57 17.87
N PHE A 557 -15.69 14.76 17.49
CA PHE A 557 -16.52 15.96 17.36
C PHE A 557 -16.53 16.40 15.90
N ILE A 558 -17.72 16.41 15.26
CA ILE A 558 -17.88 16.51 13.80
C ILE A 558 -18.75 17.70 13.39
#